data_AF-A0A0L0CP78-F1
#
_entry.id   AF-A0A0L0CP78-F1
#
_cell.length_a   1.000
_cell.length_b   1.000
_cell.length_c   1.000
_cell.angle_alpha   90.00
_cell.angle_beta   90.00
_cell.angle_gamma   90.00
#
_symmetry.space_group_name_H-M   'P 1'
#
loop_
_entity.id
_entity.type
_entity.pdbx_description
1 polymer ?
#
loop_
_entity_poly.entity_id
_entity_poly.type
_entity_poly.pdbx_seq_one_letter_code
_entity_poly.pdbx_strand_id
1 'polypeptide(L)'
;MEEFSIENFSTEEFSIENLSMEEFSVENLSMEEFSVENLSMEEFSIENLSMEEFSIENLSMEEFSIENLSMEEFSIENLSMEEFSIENLSMEEFSIENLSMEEFSIENLSI
;
A
#
# COMPACT_ATOMS: atom_id res chain seq x y z
N MET A 1 -14.90 4.93 12.95
CA MET A 1 -14.37 4.85 14.34
C MET A 1 -13.16 3.93 14.40
N GLU A 2 -12.41 3.79 13.31
CA GLU A 2 -11.21 2.97 13.32
C GLU A 2 -10.12 3.76 12.59
N GLU A 3 -9.40 4.55 13.39
CA GLU A 3 -8.11 5.15 13.03
C GLU A 3 -7.03 4.25 13.63
N PHE A 4 -5.99 3.92 12.86
CA PHE A 4 -4.81 3.21 13.33
C PHE A 4 -3.57 4.05 13.09
N SER A 5 -2.78 4.28 14.13
CA SER A 5 -1.50 4.99 14.04
C SER A 5 -0.43 4.31 14.87
N ILE A 6 0.77 4.12 14.30
CA ILE A 6 1.93 3.54 14.98
C ILE A 6 3.24 4.13 14.43
N GLU A 7 4.24 4.34 15.29
CA GLU A 7 5.55 4.85 14.86
C GLU A 7 6.38 3.78 14.14
N ASN A 8 6.42 2.55 14.66
CA ASN A 8 7.26 1.48 14.13
C ASN A 8 6.54 0.14 14.19
N PHE A 9 6.45 -0.55 13.07
CA PHE A 9 5.90 -1.90 12.98
C PHE A 9 6.78 -2.79 12.11
N SER A 10 7.08 -4.00 12.60
CA SER A 10 7.82 -5.01 11.84
C SER A 10 7.30 -6.40 12.16
N THR A 11 7.09 -7.21 11.12
CA THR A 11 6.68 -8.62 11.19
C THR A 11 7.20 -9.35 9.97
N GLU A 12 7.29 -10.69 10.02
CA GLU A 12 7.65 -11.50 8.84
C GLU A 12 6.46 -11.54 7.88
N GLU A 13 5.30 -12.03 8.35
CA GLU A 13 4.11 -12.24 7.52
C GLU A 13 2.89 -11.50 8.10
N PHE A 14 2.04 -10.97 7.21
CA PHE A 14 0.70 -10.49 7.53
C PHE A 14 -0.31 -10.93 6.46
N SER A 15 -1.33 -11.67 6.88
CA SER A 15 -2.42 -12.10 6.00
C SER A 15 -3.80 -11.88 6.63
N ILE A 16 -4.75 -11.34 5.87
CA ILE A 16 -6.13 -11.13 6.31
C ILE A 16 -7.11 -11.26 5.13
N GLU A 17 -8.29 -11.84 5.37
CA GLU A 17 -9.33 -11.96 4.33
C GLU A 17 -10.04 -10.61 4.07
N ASN A 18 -10.37 -9.87 5.12
CA ASN A 18 -11.12 -8.62 4.99
C ASN A 18 -10.59 -7.59 6.00
N LEU A 19 -10.18 -6.42 5.50
CA LEU A 19 -9.79 -5.28 6.31
C LEU A 19 -10.52 -4.03 5.81
N SER A 20 -11.21 -3.35 6.73
CA SER A 20 -11.87 -2.07 6.47
C SER A 20 -11.55 -1.11 7.61
N MET A 21 -11.11 0.10 7.26
CA MET A 21 -10.67 1.11 8.21
C MET A 21 -10.93 2.51 7.64
N GLU A 22 -11.09 3.53 8.49
CA GLU A 22 -11.20 4.92 8.01
C GLU A 22 -9.79 5.46 7.71
N GLU A 23 -8.87 5.40 8.69
CA GLU A 23 -7.52 5.96 8.57
C GLU A 23 -6.44 4.96 9.02
N PHE A 24 -5.36 4.85 8.26
CA PHE A 24 -4.15 4.11 8.63
C PHE A 24 -2.90 4.94 8.39
N SER A 25 -2.12 5.14 9.45
CA SER A 25 -0.86 5.90 9.41
C SER A 25 0.29 5.16 10.09
N VAL A 26 1.44 5.05 9.43
CA VAL A 26 2.66 4.46 10.00
C VAL A 26 3.91 5.26 9.63
N GLU A 27 4.78 5.58 10.58
CA GLU A 27 6.06 6.23 10.22
C GLU A 27 7.03 5.21 9.57
N ASN A 28 7.19 4.02 10.17
CA ASN A 28 8.07 2.98 9.66
C ASN A 28 7.40 1.61 9.66
N LEU A 29 7.17 1.05 8.46
CA LEU A 29 6.61 -0.28 8.24
C LEU A 29 7.62 -1.15 7.48
N SER A 30 7.96 -2.30 8.07
CA SER A 30 8.81 -3.31 7.43
C SER A 30 8.17 -4.69 7.54
N MET A 31 8.07 -5.39 6.41
CA MET A 31 7.45 -6.72 6.35
C MET A 31 8.10 -7.56 5.26
N GLU A 32 8.16 -8.89 5.40
CA GLU A 32 8.59 -9.76 4.29
C GLU A 32 7.39 -9.99 3.35
N GLU A 33 6.27 -10.48 3.87
CA GLU A 33 5.08 -10.84 3.07
C GLU A 33 3.80 -10.16 3.57
N PHE A 34 3.06 -9.50 2.67
CA PHE A 34 1.73 -8.94 2.92
C PHE A 34 0.70 -9.45 1.92
N SER A 35 -0.39 -10.03 2.41
CA SER A 35 -1.48 -10.54 1.57
C SER A 35 -2.87 -10.19 2.10
N VAL A 36 -3.72 -9.60 1.26
CA VAL A 36 -5.12 -9.29 1.62
C VAL A 36 -6.07 -9.64 0.49
N GLU A 37 -7.18 -10.33 0.81
CA GLU A 37 -8.22 -10.61 -0.20
C GLU A 37 -9.07 -9.35 -0.48
N ASN A 38 -9.53 -8.65 0.56
CA ASN A 38 -10.30 -7.42 0.42
C ASN A 38 -9.80 -6.32 1.38
N LEU A 39 -9.29 -5.22 0.82
CA LEU A 39 -8.86 -4.04 1.56
C LEU A 39 -9.70 -2.81 1.14
N SER A 40 -10.34 -2.17 2.11
CA SER A 40 -11.08 -0.92 1.93
C SER A 40 -10.61 0.12 2.94
N MET A 41 -10.21 1.30 2.48
CA MET A 41 -9.76 2.38 3.37
C MET A 41 -10.15 3.75 2.84
N GLU A 42 -10.39 4.75 3.70
CA GLU A 42 -10.55 6.13 3.23
C GLU A 42 -9.15 6.75 3.05
N GLU A 43 -8.33 6.77 4.10
CA GLU A 43 -6.99 7.38 4.08
C GLU A 43 -5.88 6.39 4.48
N PHE A 44 -4.84 6.27 3.65
CA PHE A 44 -3.62 5.50 3.94
C PHE A 44 -2.37 6.36 3.78
N SER A 45 -1.53 6.40 4.81
CA SER A 45 -0.29 7.17 4.80
C SER A 45 0.87 6.41 5.45
N ILE A 46 2.01 6.32 4.76
CA ILE A 46 3.25 5.79 5.34
C ILE A 46 4.45 6.67 5.00
N GLU A 47 5.30 7.00 5.98
CA GLU A 47 6.57 7.72 5.67
C GLU A 47 7.61 6.77 5.06
N ASN A 48 7.82 5.58 5.65
CA ASN A 48 8.79 4.59 5.16
C ASN A 48 8.18 3.19 5.11
N LEU A 49 8.01 2.64 3.90
CA LEU A 49 7.57 1.27 3.65
C LEU A 49 8.68 0.45 2.97
N SER A 50 9.05 -0.67 3.60
CA SER A 50 9.92 -1.69 3.01
C SER A 50 9.23 -3.04 3.03
N MET A 51 9.12 -3.69 1.87
CA MET A 51 8.47 -4.99 1.74
C MET A 51 9.14 -5.89 0.70
N GLU A 52 9.17 -7.20 0.88
CA GLU A 52 9.63 -8.12 -0.18
C GLU A 52 8.45 -8.42 -1.12
N GLU A 53 7.34 -8.97 -0.60
CA GLU A 53 6.16 -9.35 -1.38
C GLU A 53 4.88 -8.64 -0.91
N PHE A 54 4.17 -7.99 -1.84
CA PHE A 54 2.86 -7.40 -1.61
C PHE A 54 1.82 -7.94 -2.59
N SER A 55 0.72 -8.47 -2.06
CA SER A 55 -0.41 -8.97 -2.85
C SER A 55 -1.76 -8.54 -2.30
N ILE A 56 -2.61 -7.98 -3.17
CA ILE A 56 -4.03 -7.74 -2.84
C ILE A 56 -4.95 -8.21 -3.98
N GLU A 57 -6.01 -8.94 -3.67
CA GLU A 57 -7.02 -9.31 -4.69
C GLU A 57 -7.95 -8.11 -5.01
N ASN A 58 -8.51 -7.46 -3.99
CA ASN A 58 -9.38 -6.29 -4.17
C ASN A 58 -8.95 -5.12 -3.25
N LEU A 59 -8.49 -4.03 -3.86
CA LEU A 59 -8.13 -2.78 -3.18
C LEU A 59 -9.09 -1.64 -3.57
N SER A 60 -9.73 -1.04 -2.57
CA SER A 60 -10.51 0.20 -2.71
C SER A 60 -9.99 1.25 -1.73
N MET A 61 -9.62 2.42 -2.23
CA MET A 61 -9.10 3.51 -1.38
C MET A 61 -9.51 4.90 -1.90
N GLU A 62 -9.74 5.87 -1.02
CA GLU A 62 -9.92 7.27 -1.46
C GLU A 62 -8.54 7.93 -1.63
N GLU A 63 -7.72 7.97 -0.57
CA GLU A 63 -6.40 8.59 -0.59
C GLU A 63 -5.28 7.63 -0.19
N PHE A 64 -4.24 7.53 -1.03
CA PHE A 64 -3.02 6.77 -0.76
C PHE A 64 -1.78 7.66 -0.89
N SER A 65 -0.96 7.70 0.16
CA SER A 65 0.30 8.44 0.17
C SER A 65 1.44 7.64 0.80
N ILE A 66 2.59 7.58 0.12
CA ILE A 66 3.85 7.10 0.71
C ILE A 66 5.00 8.04 0.39
N GLU A 67 5.81 8.41 1.39
CA GLU A 67 7.02 9.21 1.15
C GLU A 67 8.16 8.34 0.55
N ASN A 68 8.45 7.19 1.15
CA ASN A 68 9.48 6.26 0.68
C ASN A 68 8.95 4.82 0.59
N LEU A 69 8.84 4.30 -0.63
CA LEU A 69 8.45 2.91 -0.91
C LEU A 69 9.61 2.12 -1.52
N SER A 70 10.02 1.05 -0.85
CA SER A 70 10.92 0.03 -1.38
C SER A 70 10.21 -1.32 -1.39
N MET A 71 10.12 -1.96 -2.55
CA MET A 71 9.43 -3.24 -2.71
C MET A 71 10.11 -4.14 -3.75
N GLU A 72 10.18 -5.45 -3.54
CA GLU A 72 10.67 -6.37 -4.59
C GLU A 72 9.53 -6.73 -5.54
N GLU A 73 8.42 -7.27 -5.02
CA GLU A 73 7.26 -7.69 -5.82
C GLU A 73 5.96 -7.01 -5.37
N PHE A 74 5.25 -6.42 -6.33
CA PHE A 74 3.92 -5.83 -6.12
C PHE A 74 2.89 -6.41 -7.09
N SER A 75 1.78 -6.89 -6.53
CA SER A 75 0.67 -7.44 -7.32
C SER A 75 -0.69 -7.03 -6.77
N ILE A 76 -1.55 -6.49 -7.64
CA ILE A 76 -2.97 -6.28 -7.32
C ILE A 76 -3.88 -6.80 -8.46
N GLU A 77 -4.91 -7.57 -8.13
CA GLU A 77 -5.87 -8.02 -9.16
C GLU A 77 -6.86 -6.90 -9.53
N ASN A 78 -7.50 -6.27 -8.54
CA ASN A 78 -8.45 -5.18 -8.75
C ASN A 78 -8.10 -3.96 -7.90
N LEU A 79 -7.75 -2.84 -8.54
CA LEU A 79 -7.44 -1.56 -7.90
C LEU A 79 -8.50 -0.50 -8.27
N SER A 80 -9.14 0.07 -7.26
CA SER A 80 -9.94 1.29 -7.35
C SER A 80 -9.41 2.34 -6.38
N MET A 81 -8.98 3.50 -6.89
CA MET A 81 -8.41 4.55 -6.06
C MET A 81 -8.73 5.95 -6.59
N GLU A 82 -9.04 6.92 -5.73
CA GLU A 82 -9.24 8.31 -6.18
C GLU A 82 -7.89 9.01 -6.33
N GLU A 83 -7.09 9.08 -5.27
CA GLU A 83 -5.79 9.75 -5.26
C GLU A 83 -4.65 8.79 -4.87
N PHE A 84 -3.61 8.73 -5.72
CA PHE A 84 -2.38 8.00 -5.46
C PHE A 84 -1.15 8.91 -5.54
N SER A 85 -0.34 8.92 -4.49
CA SER A 85 0.92 9.65 -4.45
C SER A 85 2.06 8.84 -3.83
N ILE A 86 3.21 8.81 -4.50
CA ILE A 86 4.48 8.35 -3.91
C ILE A 86 5.59 9.37 -4.19
N GLU A 87 6.35 9.79 -3.18
CA GLU A 87 7.50 10.68 -3.41
C GLU A 87 8.71 9.90 -3.96
N ASN A 88 9.11 8.81 -3.31
CA ASN A 88 10.23 7.96 -3.74
C ASN A 88 9.80 6.51 -3.88
N LEU A 89 9.83 5.97 -5.11
CA LEU A 89 9.53 4.57 -5.41
C LEU A 89 10.77 3.82 -5.90
N SER A 90 11.08 2.68 -5.25
CA SER A 90 12.00 1.65 -5.73
C SER A 90 11.27 0.32 -5.83
N MET A 91 11.20 -0.27 -7.03
CA MET A 91 10.45 -1.52 -7.25
C MET A 91 11.07 -2.40 -8.35
N GLU A 92 11.16 -3.72 -8.13
CA GLU A 92 11.68 -4.66 -9.15
C GLU A 92 10.56 -5.21 -10.06
N GLU A 93 9.47 -5.72 -9.49
CA GLU A 93 8.31 -6.26 -10.22
C GLU A 93 7.00 -5.57 -9.83
N PHE A 94 6.19 -5.21 -10.84
CA PHE A 94 4.91 -4.53 -10.67
C PHE A 94 3.84 -5.11 -11.59
N SER A 95 2.70 -5.49 -11.02
CA SER A 95 1.53 -5.97 -11.75
C SER A 95 0.23 -5.44 -11.19
N ILE A 96 -0.65 -4.93 -12.07
CA ILE A 96 -2.06 -4.67 -11.78
C ILE A 96 -2.89 -5.21 -12.95
N GLU A 97 -3.90 -6.04 -12.68
CA GLU A 97 -4.77 -6.59 -13.73
C GLU A 97 -5.90 -5.62 -14.12
N ASN A 98 -6.67 -5.12 -13.15
CA ASN A 98 -7.74 -4.15 -13.36
C ASN A 98 -7.46 -2.87 -12.57
N LEU A 99 -7.40 -1.74 -13.27
CA LEU A 99 -7.06 -0.42 -12.70
C LEU A 99 -8.14 0.62 -12.99
N SER A 100 -8.67 1.23 -11.93
CA SER A 100 -9.48 2.46 -11.96
C SER A 100 -8.84 3.49 -11.03
N MET A 101 -8.35 4.59 -11.59
CA MET A 101 -7.66 5.65 -10.84
C MET A 101 -7.97 7.04 -11.40
N GLU A 102 -8.26 8.02 -10.54
CA GLU A 102 -8.51 9.40 -10.96
C GLU A 102 -7.22 10.24 -11.03
N GLU A 103 -6.46 10.28 -9.94
CA GLU A 103 -5.19 11.00 -9.85
C GLU A 103 -4.01 10.07 -9.50
N PHE A 104 -2.88 10.28 -10.16
CA PHE A 104 -1.66 9.49 -10.00
C PHE A 104 -0.43 10.39 -10.04
N SER A 105 0.42 10.29 -9.01
CA SER A 105 1.68 11.00 -8.93
C SER A 105 2.80 10.10 -8.38
N ILE A 106 3.95 10.12 -9.07
CA ILE A 106 5.22 9.62 -8.55
C ILE A 106 6.29 10.67 -8.84
N GLU A 107 7.00 11.15 -7.83
CA GLU A 107 8.05 12.17 -8.01
C GLU A 107 9.38 11.55 -8.45
N ASN A 108 9.86 10.53 -7.74
CA ASN A 108 11.10 9.82 -8.03
C ASN A 108 10.85 8.32 -8.22
N LEU A 109 11.31 7.76 -9.34
CA LEU A 109 11.14 6.36 -9.69
C LEU A 109 12.49 5.69 -9.96
N SER A 110 12.74 4.59 -9.27
CA SER A 110 13.86 3.66 -9.48
C SER A 110 13.30 2.26 -9.77
N ILE A 111 13.79 1.64 -10.84
CA ILE A 111 13.46 0.29 -11.29
C ILE A 111 14.79 -0.41 -11.62
#